data_AF-A0A6B3FBD3-F1
#
_entry.id   AF-A0A6B3FBD3-F1
#
_cell.length_a   1.000
_cell.length_b   1.000
_cell.length_c   1.000
_cell.angle_alpha   90.00
_cell.angle_beta   90.00
_cell.angle_gamma   90.00
#
_symmetry.space_group_name_H-M   'P 1'
#
loop_
_entity.id
_entity.type
_entity.pdbx_description
1 polymer ?
#
loop_
_entity_poly.entity_id
_entity_poly.type
_entity_poly.pdbx_seq_one_letter_code
_entity_poly.pdbx_strand_id
1 'polypeptide(L)' 'MLDGNAASALVGSGGVLLSAHPHVRGPLGELVTELLRWGRLAGTGHLTAPDLAFRRRSCCLYYRTPKGTKCGDCCFAS' A
#
# COMPACT_ATOMS: atom_id res chain seq x y z
N MET A 1 -7.90 -8.90 6.42
CA MET A 1 -7.92 -7.55 7.03
C MET A 1 -6.53 -7.16 7.53
N LEU A 2 -5.91 -7.94 8.42
CA LEU A 2 -4.53 -7.66 8.89
C LEU A 2 -3.50 -7.68 7.75
N ASP A 3 -3.55 -8.67 6.86
CA ASP A 3 -2.60 -8.75 5.73
C ASP A 3 -2.74 -7.57 4.75
N GLY A 4 -3.96 -7.02 4.60
CA GLY A 4 -4.19 -5.80 3.84
C GLY A 4 -3.61 -4.56 4.51
N ASN A 5 -3.66 -4.47 5.85
CA ASN A 5 -2.94 -3.43 6.60
C ASN A 5 -1.42 -3.60 6.47
N ALA A 6 -0.92 -4.83 6.48
CA ALA A 6 0.51 -5.11 6.30
C ALA A 6 1.01 -4.71 4.90
N ALA A 7 0.25 -5.02 3.85
CA ALA A 7 0.57 -4.57 2.50
C ALA A 7 0.51 -3.04 2.35
N SER A 8 -0.47 -2.39 2.99
CA SER A 8 -0.54 -0.93 3.08
C SER A 8 0.72 -0.33 3.72
N ALA A 9 1.14 -0.89 4.85
CA ALA A 9 2.35 -0.46 5.56
C ALA A 9 3.61 -0.66 4.72
N LEU A 10 3.76 -1.82 4.06
CA LEU A 10 4.89 -2.10 3.16
C LEU A 10 5.02 -1.02 2.07
N VAL A 11 3.93 -0.73 1.38
CA VAL A 11 3.92 0.27 0.30
C VAL A 11 4.17 1.67 0.87
N GLY A 12 3.52 2.02 1.98
CA GLY A 12 3.73 3.31 2.65
C GLY A 12 5.19 3.54 3.06
N SER A 13 5.86 2.52 3.61
CA SER A 13 7.29 2.57 3.92
C SER A 13 8.14 2.74 2.67
N GLY A 14 7.79 2.07 1.57
CA GLY A 14 8.43 2.29 0.26
C GLY A 14 8.28 3.74 -0.22
N GLY A 15 7.10 4.35 -0.06
CA GLY A 15 6.89 5.76 -0.39
C GLY A 15 7.78 6.71 0.41
N VAL A 16 7.95 6.47 1.71
CA VAL A 16 8.87 7.24 2.58
C VAL A 16 10.32 7.08 2.10
N LEU A 17 10.76 5.84 1.81
CA LEU A 17 12.10 5.58 1.29
C LEU A 17 12.34 6.27 -0.05
N LEU A 18 11.37 6.22 -0.96
CA LEU A 18 11.45 6.86 -2.27
C LEU A 18 11.54 8.39 -2.15
N SER A 19 10.81 8.99 -1.21
CA SER A 19 10.89 10.43 -0.93
C SER A 19 12.26 10.84 -0.41
N ALA A 20 12.89 10.02 0.43
CA ALA A 20 14.22 10.29 0.97
C ALA A 20 15.34 9.97 -0.04
N HIS A 21 15.13 8.99 -0.92
CA HIS A 21 16.13 8.48 -1.85
C HIS A 21 15.55 8.29 -3.27
N PRO A 22 15.29 9.37 -4.04
CA PRO A 22 14.62 9.26 -5.34
C PRO A 22 15.35 8.38 -6.37
N HIS A 23 16.67 8.23 -6.23
CA HIS A 23 17.52 7.45 -7.13
C HIS A 23 17.27 5.93 -7.05
N VAL A 24 16.65 5.41 -5.97
CA VAL A 24 16.34 3.97 -5.85
C VAL A 24 14.98 3.59 -6.42
N ARG A 25 14.31 4.48 -7.17
CA ARG A 25 12.93 4.27 -7.68
C ARG A 25 12.71 2.90 -8.34
N GLY A 26 13.57 2.54 -9.29
CA GLY A 26 13.45 1.27 -10.03
C GLY A 26 13.58 0.06 -9.10
N PRO A 27 14.75 -0.13 -8.45
CA PRO A 27 14.97 -1.26 -7.55
C PRO A 27 13.96 -1.36 -6.40
N LEU A 28 13.54 -0.23 -5.84
CA LEU A 28 12.55 -0.21 -4.76
C LEU A 28 11.15 -0.60 -5.25
N GLY A 29 10.75 -0.14 -6.43
CA GLY A 29 9.49 -0.52 -7.06
C GLY A 29 9.41 -2.01 -7.36
N GLU A 30 10.50 -2.59 -7.86
CA GLU A 30 10.65 -4.02 -8.10
C GLU A 30 10.52 -4.81 -6.79
N LEU A 31 11.30 -4.45 -5.76
CA LEU A 31 11.26 -5.12 -4.46
C LEU A 31 9.87 -5.08 -3.81
N VAL A 32 9.21 -3.92 -3.80
CA VAL A 32 7.85 -3.81 -3.24
C VAL A 32 6.86 -4.67 -4.04
N THR A 33 6.99 -4.70 -5.37
CA THR A 33 6.14 -5.52 -6.23
C THR A 33 6.33 -7.02 -5.96
N GLU A 34 7.57 -7.47 -5.78
CA GLU A 34 7.88 -8.86 -5.44
C GLU A 34 7.32 -9.25 -4.07
N LEU A 35 7.54 -8.42 -3.05
CA LEU A 35 7.03 -8.66 -1.70
C LEU A 35 5.50 -8.71 -1.67
N LEU A 36 4.81 -7.86 -2.44
CA LEU A 36 3.35 -7.88 -2.54
C LEU A 36 2.79 -9.15 -3.20
N ARG A 37 3.60 -9.88 -3.97
CA ARG A 37 3.22 -11.16 -4.60
C ARG A 37 3.51 -12.36 -3.70
N TRP A 38 4.14 -12.15 -2.54
CA TRP A 38 4.62 -13.23 -1.70
C TRP A 38 3.70 -13.54 -0.51
N GLY A 39 3.50 -14.84 -0.26
CA GLY A 39 2.82 -15.35 0.93
C GLY A 39 1.45 -14.74 1.18
N ARG A 40 1.21 -14.28 2.42
CA ARG A 40 -0.09 -13.72 2.84
C ARG A 40 -0.37 -12.32 2.27
N LEU A 41 0.62 -11.65 1.69
CA LEU A 41 0.44 -10.33 1.05
C LEU A 41 -0.15 -10.47 -0.36
N ALA A 42 0.09 -11.62 -1.00
CA ALA A 42 -0.41 -11.93 -2.33
C ALA A 42 -1.91 -11.67 -2.42
N GLY A 43 -2.27 -10.69 -3.25
CA GLY A 43 -3.66 -10.38 -3.48
C GLY A 43 -4.38 -9.66 -2.33
N THR A 44 -3.66 -8.92 -1.50
CA THR A 44 -4.30 -8.05 -0.50
C THR A 44 -4.59 -6.65 -1.04
N GLY A 45 -3.99 -6.31 -2.19
CA GLY A 45 -4.15 -5.06 -2.92
C GLY A 45 -3.42 -5.09 -4.26
N HIS A 46 -3.30 -3.94 -4.89
CA HIS A 46 -2.52 -3.73 -6.11
C HIS A 46 -1.91 -2.33 -6.12
N LEU A 47 -0.74 -2.20 -6.73
CA LEU A 47 -0.16 -0.90 -7.03
C LEU A 47 -1.00 -0.23 -8.13
N THR A 48 -1.26 1.07 -7.97
CA THR A 48 -2.03 1.88 -8.92
C THR A 48 -1.17 2.84 -9.72
N ALA A 49 0.09 3.04 -9.33
CA ALA A 49 1.05 3.85 -10.08
C ALA A 49 2.52 3.46 -9.75
N PRO A 50 3.49 3.85 -10.61
CA PRO A 50 4.91 3.52 -10.44
C PRO A 50 5.59 4.14 -9.20
N ASP A 51 4.97 5.15 -8.60
CA ASP A 51 5.41 5.86 -7.40
C ASP A 51 4.91 5.21 -6.10
N LEU A 52 4.57 3.92 -6.16
CA LEU A 52 4.06 3.16 -5.02
C LEU A 52 2.70 3.67 -4.51
N ALA A 53 1.85 4.22 -5.38
CA ALA A 53 0.43 4.34 -5.04
C ALA A 53 -0.19 2.94 -4.94
N PHE A 54 -1.06 2.71 -3.95
CA PHE A 54 -1.61 1.39 -3.65
C PHE A 54 -3.09 1.43 -3.29
N ARG A 55 -3.81 0.38 -3.71
CA ARG A 55 -5.22 0.18 -3.41
C ARG A 55 -5.43 -1.20 -2.83
N ARG A 56 -6.04 -1.25 -1.64
CA ARG A 56 -6.38 -2.52 -0.99
C ARG A 56 -7.61 -3.18 -1.62
N ARG A 57 -7.71 -4.50 -1.43
CA ARG A 57 -8.93 -5.29 -1.72
C ARG A 57 -9.81 -5.50 -0.47
N SER A 58 -9.38 -5.04 0.70
CA SER A 58 -10.14 -5.09 1.95
C SER A 58 -10.25 -3.72 2.61
N CYS A 59 -11.39 -3.42 3.24
CA CYS A 59 -11.61 -2.18 3.97
C CYS A 59 -11.00 -2.23 5.39
N CYS A 60 -10.23 -1.22 5.79
CA CYS A 60 -9.70 -1.10 7.16
C CYS A 60 -10.71 -0.58 8.18
N LEU A 61 -11.88 -0.12 7.74
CA LEU A 61 -12.92 0.48 8.59
C LEU A 61 -12.49 1.74 9.37
N TYR A 62 -11.34 2.36 9.04
CA TYR A 62 -10.88 3.58 9.69
C TYR A 62 -11.91 4.72 9.64
N TYR A 63 -12.70 4.79 8.56
CA TYR A 63 -13.78 5.76 8.41
C TYR A 63 -14.89 5.65 9.47
N ARG A 64 -14.96 4.54 10.22
CA ARG A 64 -15.97 4.32 11.27
C ARG A 64 -15.57 4.90 12.62
N THR A 65 -14.32 5.37 12.79
CA THR A 65 -13.90 5.99 14.04
C THR A 65 -14.48 7.40 14.18
N PRO A 66 -14.59 7.96 15.41
CA PRO A 66 -14.91 9.37 15.57
C PRO A 66 -13.86 10.23 14.84
N LYS A 67 -14.29 11.04 13.88
CA LYS A 67 -13.46 11.82 12.94
C LYS A 67 -12.69 11.00 11.88
N GLY A 68 -13.03 9.72 11.71
CA GLY A 68 -12.43 8.86 10.70
C GLY A 68 -12.78 9.30 9.28
N THR A 69 -11.83 9.16 8.36
CA THR A 69 -12.04 9.36 6.92
C THR A 69 -11.70 8.07 6.16
N LYS A 70 -12.04 8.01 4.86
CA LYS A 70 -11.50 6.93 4.01
C LYS A 70 -9.97 7.07 3.98
N CYS A 71 -9.26 5.97 4.22
CA CYS A 71 -7.82 5.90 4.01
C CYS A 71 -7.45 6.17 2.54
N GLY A 72 -6.25 6.68 2.29
CA GLY A 72 -5.78 6.95 0.93
C GLY A 72 -5.80 5.72 0.01
N ASP A 73 -5.62 4.53 0.60
CA ASP A 73 -5.61 3.23 -0.08
C ASP A 73 -6.94 2.44 0.04
N CYS A 74 -8.04 3.11 0.42
CA CYS A 74 -9.35 2.48 0.64
C CYS A 74 -9.87 1.74 -0.58
N CYS A 75 -10.36 0.50 -0.42
CA CYS A 75 -10.97 -0.29 -1.50
C CYS A 75 -12.26 0.30 -2.09
N PHE A 76 -12.86 1.28 -1.41
CA PHE A 76 -14.07 2.00 -1.83
C PHE A 76 -13.80 3.47 -2.18
N ALA A 77 -12.56 3.81 -2.52
CA ALA A 77 -12.27 5.14 -3.03
C ALA A 77 -12.86 5.30 -4.43
N SER A 78 -13.48 6.45 -4.65
CA SER A 78 -13.94 6.92 -5.96
C SER A 78 -12.76 7.34 -6.82
#